data_AF-A0A249PD61-F1
#
_entry.id   AF-A0A249PD61-F1
#
_cell.length_a   1.000
_cell.length_b   1.000
_cell.length_c   1.000
_cell.angle_alpha   90.00
_cell.angle_beta   90.00
_cell.angle_gamma   90.00
#
_symmetry.space_group_name_H-M   'P 1'
#
loop_
_entity.id
_entity.type
_entity.pdbx_description
1 polymer ?
#
loop_
_entity_poly.entity_id
_entity_poly.type
_entity_poly.pdbx_seq_one_letter_code
_entity_poly.pdbx_strand_id
1 'polypeptide(L)'
;MKNVTTIEKAKAAKRLQENEDFKLIMRSIEDDIFATFKAVNIGEAEKLSNVHALSHGFKLVNDRIAKYIELAIFEARKEEISDE
;
A
#
# COMPACT_ATOMS: atom_id res chain seq x y z
N MET A 1 15.07 3.55 -21.49
CA MET A 1 15.28 4.27 -20.22
C MET A 1 14.04 4.38 -19.30
N LYS A 2 12.79 4.29 -19.78
CA LYS A 2 11.60 4.30 -18.87
C LYS A 2 11.45 2.99 -18.03
N ASN A 3 11.68 1.82 -18.62
CA ASN A 3 11.51 0.50 -17.94
C ASN A 3 12.42 0.31 -16.71
N VAL A 4 13.67 0.78 -16.75
CA VAL A 4 14.62 0.62 -15.64
C VAL A 4 14.06 1.23 -14.35
N THR A 5 13.43 2.41 -14.45
CA THR A 5 12.85 3.09 -13.27
C THR A 5 11.58 2.43 -12.73
N THR A 6 10.79 1.75 -13.58
CA THR A 6 9.62 0.99 -13.12
C THR A 6 10.05 -0.28 -12.39
N ILE A 7 11.01 -1.02 -12.95
CA ILE A 7 11.55 -2.25 -12.36
C ILE A 7 12.23 -1.95 -11.01
N GLU A 8 12.98 -0.85 -10.91
CA GLU A 8 13.61 -0.43 -9.64
C GLU A 8 12.58 -0.09 -8.56
N LYS A 9 11.52 0.64 -8.92
CA LYS A 9 10.42 0.96 -7.99
C LYS A 9 9.70 -0.29 -7.49
N ALA A 10 9.49 -1.27 -8.35
CA ALA A 10 8.87 -2.53 -7.96
C ALA A 10 9.78 -3.39 -7.07
N LYS A 11 11.08 -3.46 -7.38
CA LYS A 11 12.06 -4.11 -6.51
C LYS A 11 12.09 -3.46 -5.14
N ALA A 12 12.03 -2.13 -5.07
CA ALA A 12 11.94 -1.39 -3.81
C ALA A 12 10.62 -1.67 -3.06
N ALA A 13 9.49 -1.66 -3.76
CA ALA A 13 8.17 -1.97 -3.20
C ALA A 13 8.10 -3.40 -2.64
N LYS A 14 8.68 -4.37 -3.36
CA LYS A 14 8.78 -5.77 -2.90
C LYS A 14 9.64 -5.89 -1.64
N ARG A 15 10.85 -5.30 -1.64
CA ARG A 15 11.71 -5.27 -0.45
C ARG A 15 11.01 -4.61 0.74
N LEU A 16 10.23 -3.56 0.50
CA LEU A 16 9.46 -2.88 1.54
C LEU A 16 8.37 -3.79 2.11
N GLN A 17 7.62 -4.51 1.26
CA GLN A 17 6.60 -5.46 1.74
C GLN A 17 7.18 -6.68 2.45
N GLU A 18 8.41 -7.08 2.13
CA GLU A 18 9.10 -8.19 2.79
C GLU A 18 9.78 -7.78 4.10
N ASN A 19 9.95 -6.47 4.35
CA ASN A 19 10.57 -5.96 5.56
C ASN A 19 9.64 -6.12 6.78
N GLU A 20 10.11 -6.81 7.82
CA GLU A 20 9.32 -7.11 9.02
C GLU A 20 8.95 -5.88 9.83
N ASP A 21 9.83 -4.89 9.94
CA ASP A 21 9.53 -3.64 10.64
C ASP A 21 8.43 -2.85 9.91
N PHE A 22 8.46 -2.84 8.57
CA PHE A 22 7.41 -2.22 7.77
C PHE A 22 6.07 -2.93 7.97
N LYS A 23 6.04 -4.27 7.94
CA LYS A 23 4.82 -5.05 8.22
C LYS A 23 4.28 -4.75 9.61
N LEU A 24 5.16 -4.72 10.61
CA LEU A 24 4.81 -4.40 11.99
C LEU A 24 4.17 -3.02 12.08
N ILE A 25 4.81 -1.99 11.53
CA ILE A 25 4.29 -0.62 11.57
C ILE A 25 2.96 -0.50 10.82
N MET A 26 2.83 -1.10 9.62
CA MET A 26 1.58 -1.05 8.86
C MET A 26 0.43 -1.71 9.64
N ARG A 27 0.69 -2.84 10.30
CA ARG A 27 -0.28 -3.49 11.17
C ARG A 27 -0.63 -2.64 12.39
N SER A 28 0.35 -2.05 13.05
CA SER A 28 0.10 -1.16 14.20
C SER A 28 -0.75 0.05 13.81
N ILE A 29 -0.49 0.67 12.64
CA ILE A 29 -1.30 1.79 12.13
C ILE A 29 -2.74 1.34 11.89
N GLU A 30 -2.95 0.17 11.27
CA GLU A 30 -4.28 -0.37 11.04
C GLU A 30 -5.03 -0.64 12.35
N ASP A 31 -4.35 -1.26 13.32
CA ASP A 31 -4.89 -1.54 14.65
C ASP A 31 -5.28 -0.24 15.39
N ASP A 32 -4.45 0.82 15.29
CA ASP A 32 -4.70 2.13 15.90
C ASP A 32 -5.90 2.85 15.25
N ILE A 33 -6.02 2.81 13.91
CA ILE A 33 -7.18 3.34 13.18
C ILE A 33 -8.44 2.61 13.63
N PHE A 34 -8.40 1.29 13.74
CA PHE A 34 -9.54 0.49 14.17
C PHE A 34 -9.90 0.70 15.65
N ALA A 35 -8.91 0.86 16.52
CA ALA A 35 -9.13 1.23 17.92
C ALA A 35 -9.82 2.60 18.02
N THR A 36 -9.37 3.57 17.22
CA THR A 36 -9.96 4.91 17.17
C THR A 36 -11.41 4.86 16.68
N PHE A 37 -11.70 4.06 15.65
CA PHE A 37 -13.06 3.82 15.16
C PHE A 37 -13.99 3.30 16.26
N LYS A 38 -13.57 2.28 17.00
CA LYS A 38 -14.37 1.71 18.11
C LYS A 38 -14.63 2.69 19.25
N ALA A 39 -13.79 3.71 19.39
CA ALA A 39 -13.90 4.75 20.40
C ALA A 39 -14.72 5.99 19.92
N VAL A 40 -15.34 5.93 18.74
CA VAL A 40 -16.24 6.98 18.25
C VAL A 40 -17.63 6.77 18.85
N ASN A 41 -18.14 7.77 19.56
CA ASN A 41 -19.49 7.72 20.12
C ASN A 41 -20.55 8.04 19.06
N ILE A 42 -21.79 7.59 19.30
CA ILE A 42 -22.93 7.93 18.44
C ILE A 42 -23.11 9.45 18.42
N GLY A 43 -23.22 10.03 17.23
CA GLY A 43 -23.38 11.48 17.02
C GLY A 43 -22.07 12.24 16.78
N GLU A 44 -20.90 11.62 16.97
CA GLU A 44 -19.59 12.22 16.68
C GLU A 44 -19.25 12.16 15.18
N ALA A 45 -20.09 12.76 14.32
CA ALA A 45 -20.01 12.63 12.87
C ALA A 45 -18.67 13.11 12.26
N GLU A 46 -18.10 14.20 12.79
CA GLU A 46 -16.82 14.73 12.32
C GLU A 46 -15.66 13.77 12.64
N LYS A 47 -15.63 13.25 13.87
CA LYS A 47 -14.61 12.27 14.30
C LYS A 47 -14.73 10.97 13.50
N LEU A 48 -15.95 10.49 13.25
CA LEU A 48 -16.21 9.34 12.39
C LEU A 48 -15.66 9.58 10.97
N SER A 49 -15.95 10.76 10.39
CA SER A 49 -15.45 11.14 9.07
C SER A 49 -13.92 11.16 9.02
N ASN A 50 -13.26 11.71 10.05
CA ASN A 50 -11.81 11.74 10.13
C ASN A 50 -11.19 10.33 10.19
N VAL A 51 -11.79 9.42 10.97
CA VAL A 51 -11.33 8.02 11.03
C VAL A 51 -11.52 7.31 9.69
N HIS A 52 -12.62 7.54 8.99
CA HIS A 52 -12.83 7.01 7.64
C HIS A 52 -11.79 7.55 6.64
N ALA A 53 -11.46 8.84 6.70
CA ALA A 53 -10.44 9.44 5.84
C ALA A 53 -9.05 8.81 6.09
N LEU A 54 -8.69 8.55 7.35
CA LEU A 54 -7.44 7.86 7.72
C LEU A 54 -7.43 6.42 7.19
N SER A 55 -8.51 5.66 7.40
CA SER A 55 -8.64 4.29 6.88
C SER A 55 -8.53 4.24 5.35
N HIS A 56 -9.18 5.17 4.67
CA HIS A 56 -9.10 5.28 3.21
C HIS A 56 -7.68 5.62 2.74
N GLY A 57 -7.01 6.57 3.39
CA GLY A 57 -5.62 6.92 3.11
C GLY A 57 -4.68 5.71 3.27
N PHE A 58 -4.83 4.96 4.37
CA PHE A 58 -4.06 3.74 4.62
C PHE A 58 -4.26 2.70 3.51
N LYS A 59 -5.52 2.46 3.09
CA LYS A 59 -5.82 1.59 1.96
C LYS A 59 -5.17 2.05 0.66
N LEU A 60 -5.26 3.34 0.34
CA LEU A 60 -4.66 3.90 -0.89
C LEU A 60 -3.14 3.70 -0.96
N VAL A 61 -2.44 3.80 0.18
CA VAL A 61 -1.00 3.55 0.24
C VAL A 61 -0.70 2.07 -0.05
N ASN A 62 -1.42 1.15 0.59
CA ASN A 62 -1.26 -0.29 0.35
C ASN A 62 -1.53 -0.66 -1.12
N ASP A 63 -2.63 -0.16 -1.69
CA ASP A 63 -3.00 -0.39 -3.09
C ASP A 63 -1.93 0.16 -4.04
N ARG A 64 -1.33 1.31 -3.72
CA ARG A 64 -0.28 1.92 -4.54
C ARG A 64 1.01 1.10 -4.52
N ILE A 65 1.40 0.58 -3.36
CA ILE A 65 2.57 -0.29 -3.21
C ILE A 65 2.36 -1.58 -4.01
N ALA A 66 1.20 -2.21 -3.88
CA ALA A 66 0.85 -3.42 -4.63
C ALA A 66 0.91 -3.17 -6.16
N LYS A 67 0.36 -2.04 -6.62
CA LYS A 67 0.38 -1.67 -8.03
C LYS A 67 1.79 -1.53 -8.61
N TYR A 68 2.76 -1.02 -7.84
CA TYR A 68 4.14 -0.96 -8.31
C TYR A 68 4.72 -2.36 -8.54
N ILE A 69 4.36 -3.33 -7.71
CA ILE A 69 4.79 -4.72 -7.86
C ILE A 69 4.15 -5.35 -9.10
N GLU A 70 2.84 -5.19 -9.28
CA GLU A 70 2.10 -5.73 -10.43
C GLU A 70 2.63 -5.21 -11.77
N LEU A 71 2.88 -3.89 -11.86
CA LEU A 71 3.35 -3.26 -13.10
C LEU A 71 4.70 -3.82 -13.56
N ALA A 72 5.62 -4.12 -12.63
CA ALA A 72 6.89 -4.71 -13.02
C ALA A 72 6.80 -6.19 -13.37
N ILE A 73 5.89 -6.97 -12.75
CA ILE A 73 5.64 -8.36 -13.18
C ILE A 73 5.12 -8.36 -14.63
N PHE A 74 4.22 -7.44 -14.95
CA PHE A 74 3.70 -7.29 -16.30
C PHE A 74 4.77 -6.85 -17.30
N GLU A 75 5.61 -5.86 -16.96
CA GLU A 75 6.71 -5.41 -17.82
C GLU A 75 7.75 -6.50 -18.06
N ALA A 76 8.15 -7.25 -17.02
CA ALA A 76 9.09 -8.36 -17.15
C ALA A 76 8.57 -9.46 -18.09
N ARG A 77 7.30 -9.86 -17.94
CA ARG A 77 6.65 -10.84 -18.84
C ARG A 77 6.54 -10.35 -20.27
N LYS A 78 6.41 -9.04 -20.49
CA LYS A 78 6.34 -8.46 -21.83
C LYS A 78 7.69 -8.49 -22.54
N GLU A 79 8.80 -8.31 -21.81
CA GLU A 79 10.15 -8.46 -22.35
C GLU A 79 10.44 -9.92 -22.71
N GLU A 80 10.04 -10.90 -21.88
CA GLU A 80 10.18 -12.34 -22.17
C GLU A 80 9.46 -12.79 -23.46
N ILE A 81 8.30 -12.20 -23.78
CA ILE A 81 7.52 -12.52 -25.00
C ILE A 81 8.07 -11.76 -26.24
N SER A 82 8.83 -10.68 -26.03
CA SER A 82 9.36 -9.83 -27.10
C SER A 82 10.72 -10.31 -27.64
N ASP A 83 11.42 -11.15 -26.89
CA ASP A 83 12.75 -11.67 -27.23
C ASP A 83 12.71 -13.07 -27.90
N GLU A 84 11.50 -13.57 -28.22
CA GLU A 84 11.23 -14.74 -29.10
C GLU A 84 10.75 -14.29 -30.50
#